data_AF-A0A0C2MRF7-F1
#
_entry.id   AF-A0A0C2MRF7-F1
#
_cell.length_a   1.000
_cell.length_b   1.000
_cell.length_c   1.000
_cell.angle_alpha   90.00
_cell.angle_beta   90.00
_cell.angle_gamma   90.00
#
_symmetry.space_group_name_H-M   'P 1'
#
loop_
_entity.id
_entity.type
_entity.pdbx_description
1 polymer ?
#
loop_
_entity_poly.entity_id
_entity_poly.type
_entity_poly.pdbx_seq_one_letter_code
_entity_poly.pdbx_strand_id
1 'polypeptide(L)'
;MINYLETHPGIGYTEVANIFSVNRRTLSKIHKKYKESGVIEDDNRGGPRSTKVQDIHLERIEREIEENPTTILKEIKIILFEEFQLAITEKTVSRAISELGITNKLTRIVPVSRNTEQTIQKR
;
A
#
# COMPACT_ATOMS: atom_id res chain seq x y z
N MET A 1 -0.44 -18.22 29.41
CA MET A 1 -1.82 -18.68 29.21
C MET A 1 -1.92 -19.83 28.20
N ILE A 2 -1.60 -19.64 26.91
CA ILE A 2 -1.69 -20.73 25.91
C ILE A 2 -0.70 -21.87 26.18
N ASN A 3 0.57 -21.56 26.45
CA ASN A 3 1.57 -22.57 26.86
C ASN A 3 1.14 -23.34 28.12
N TYR A 4 0.41 -22.69 29.03
CA TYR A 4 -0.10 -23.34 30.25
C TYR A 4 -1.18 -24.39 29.93
N LEU A 5 -2.07 -24.12 28.96
CA LEU A 5 -3.05 -25.09 28.45
C LEU A 5 -2.37 -26.28 27.74
N GLU A 6 -1.36 -26.03 26.91
CA GLU A 6 -0.66 -27.10 26.18
C GLU A 6 0.17 -28.01 27.10
N THR A 7 0.73 -27.45 28.19
CA THR A 7 1.52 -28.22 29.17
C THR A 7 0.68 -28.99 30.19
N HIS A 8 -0.63 -28.69 30.30
CA HIS A 8 -1.54 -29.31 31.27
C HIS A 8 -2.87 -29.74 30.59
N PRO A 9 -2.87 -30.81 29.77
CA PRO A 9 -3.99 -31.21 28.92
C PRO A 9 -5.27 -31.69 29.65
N GLY A 10 -5.31 -31.64 30.99
CA GLY A 10 -6.49 -31.96 31.80
C GLY A 10 -7.17 -30.76 32.45
N ILE A 11 -6.60 -29.55 32.34
CA ILE A 11 -7.13 -28.34 32.97
C ILE A 11 -8.12 -27.65 32.03
N GLY A 12 -9.28 -27.29 32.54
CA GLY A 12 -10.33 -26.65 31.75
C GLY A 12 -10.04 -25.18 31.46
N TYR A 13 -10.57 -24.64 30.35
CA TYR A 13 -10.43 -23.21 30.02
C TYR A 13 -10.89 -22.26 31.13
N THR A 14 -11.89 -22.66 31.92
CA THR A 14 -12.42 -21.86 33.04
C THR A 14 -11.39 -21.71 34.14
N GLU A 15 -10.67 -22.77 34.46
CA GLU A 15 -9.64 -22.76 35.51
C GLU A 15 -8.46 -21.89 35.08
N VAL A 16 -7.99 -22.07 33.84
CA VAL A 16 -6.92 -21.23 33.27
C VAL A 16 -7.37 -19.76 33.18
N ALA A 17 -8.60 -19.49 32.77
CA ALA A 17 -9.16 -18.14 32.72
C ALA A 17 -9.12 -17.46 34.10
N ASN A 18 -9.46 -18.19 35.16
CA ASN A 18 -9.42 -17.68 36.53
C ASN A 18 -7.98 -17.46 37.03
N ILE A 19 -7.06 -18.39 36.75
CA ILE A 19 -5.64 -18.27 37.13
C ILE A 19 -5.02 -17.01 36.52
N PHE A 20 -5.32 -16.74 35.25
CA PHE A 20 -4.76 -15.60 34.52
C PHE A 20 -5.64 -14.34 34.57
N SER A 21 -6.77 -14.36 35.29
CA SER A 21 -7.74 -13.25 35.36
C SER A 21 -8.19 -12.73 33.98
N VAL A 22 -8.39 -13.64 33.03
CA VAL A 22 -8.85 -13.34 31.66
C VAL A 22 -10.25 -13.90 31.46
N ASN A 23 -11.09 -13.23 30.65
CA ASN A 23 -12.38 -13.78 30.29
C ASN A 23 -12.23 -15.12 29.53
N ARG A 24 -12.93 -16.17 29.98
CA ARG A 24 -12.95 -17.50 29.35
C ARG A 24 -13.24 -17.49 27.84
N ARG A 25 -14.07 -16.56 27.35
CA ARG A 25 -14.33 -16.38 25.92
C ARG A 25 -13.10 -15.86 25.17
N THR A 26 -12.39 -14.88 25.73
CA THR A 26 -11.12 -14.37 25.20
C THR A 26 -10.07 -15.48 25.20
N LEU A 27 -9.97 -16.15 26.35
CA LEU A 27 -9.54 -17.53 26.55
C LEU A 27 -9.50 -18.39 25.27
N SER A 28 -10.70 -18.91 25.03
CA SER A 28 -11.02 -19.83 23.97
C SER A 28 -10.77 -19.25 22.57
N LYS A 29 -11.03 -17.96 22.36
CA LYS A 29 -10.79 -17.31 21.06
C LYS A 29 -9.30 -17.29 20.70
N ILE A 30 -8.44 -16.91 21.65
CA ILE A 30 -6.98 -16.88 21.45
C ILE A 30 -6.45 -18.30 21.22
N HIS A 31 -6.90 -19.28 22.00
CA HIS A 31 -6.44 -20.66 21.84
C HIS A 31 -6.89 -21.29 20.51
N LYS A 32 -8.13 -21.03 20.09
CA LYS A 32 -8.62 -21.43 18.76
C LYS A 32 -7.75 -20.84 17.65
N LYS A 33 -7.49 -19.53 17.70
CA LYS A 33 -6.62 -18.86 16.72
C LYS A 33 -5.22 -19.49 16.70
N TYR A 34 -4.65 -19.74 17.87
CA TYR A 34 -3.36 -20.42 17.99
C TYR A 34 -3.35 -21.83 17.39
N LYS A 35 -4.42 -22.64 17.56
CA LYS A 35 -4.52 -23.96 16.94
C LYS A 35 -4.65 -23.90 15.41
N GLU A 36 -5.25 -22.84 14.88
CA GLU A 36 -5.44 -22.65 13.43
C GLU A 36 -4.19 -22.08 12.74
N SER A 37 -3.55 -21.05 13.32
CA SER A 37 -2.42 -20.34 12.69
C SER A 37 -1.06 -20.73 13.25
N GLY A 38 -0.98 -21.39 14.41
CA GLY A 38 0.26 -21.61 15.16
C GLY A 38 0.84 -20.36 15.81
N VAL A 39 0.22 -19.19 15.62
CA VAL A 39 0.77 -17.89 16.03
C VAL A 39 -0.29 -17.07 16.77
N ILE A 40 0.12 -16.42 17.86
CA ILE A 40 -0.72 -15.49 18.62
C ILE A 40 -0.43 -14.08 18.14
N GLU A 41 -1.17 -13.65 17.13
CA GLU A 41 -1.16 -12.27 16.64
C GLU A 41 -2.54 -11.63 16.84
N ASP A 42 -2.59 -10.32 17.03
CA ASP A 42 -3.85 -9.58 17.00
C ASP A 42 -4.36 -9.52 15.55
N ASP A 43 -5.68 -9.54 15.37
CA ASP A 43 -6.23 -9.24 14.05
C ASP A 43 -5.94 -7.79 13.69
N ASN A 44 -5.64 -7.52 12.41
CA ASN A 44 -5.58 -6.16 11.90
C ASN A 44 -6.90 -5.45 12.20
N ARG A 45 -6.87 -4.50 13.12
CA ARG A 45 -8.01 -3.61 13.39
C ARG A 45 -8.25 -2.84 12.09
N GLY A 46 -9.38 -3.13 11.44
CA GLY A 46 -9.67 -2.62 10.10
C GLY A 46 -9.60 -1.09 10.02
N GLY A 47 -9.53 -0.58 8.78
CA GLY A 47 -9.61 0.84 8.47
C GLY A 47 -10.49 1.09 7.25
N PRO A 48 -10.67 2.36 6.82
CA PRO A 48 -11.40 2.68 5.61
C PRO A 48 -10.79 1.95 4.40
N ARG A 49 -11.57 1.07 3.76
CA ARG A 49 -11.12 0.27 2.60
C ARG A 49 -11.49 0.89 1.25
N SER A 50 -12.27 1.97 1.24
CA SER A 50 -12.75 2.57 0.00
C SER A 50 -11.70 3.54 -0.57
N THR A 51 -10.96 3.10 -1.59
CA THR A 51 -10.18 3.97 -2.46
C THR A 51 -10.93 4.17 -3.78
N LYS A 52 -10.91 5.40 -4.31
CA LYS A 52 -11.39 5.68 -5.68
C LYS A 52 -10.40 5.21 -6.74
N VAL A 53 -9.12 5.12 -6.37
CA VAL A 53 -8.04 4.66 -7.23
C VAL A 53 -8.00 3.13 -7.13
N GLN A 54 -8.03 2.48 -8.28
CA GLN A 54 -8.00 1.03 -8.48
C GLN A 54 -6.75 0.69 -9.29
N ASP A 55 -6.40 -0.59 -9.36
CA ASP A 55 -5.20 -1.08 -10.03
C ASP A 55 -5.10 -0.62 -11.50
N ILE A 56 -6.22 -0.63 -12.23
CA ILE A 56 -6.28 -0.13 -13.62
C ILE A 56 -5.85 1.34 -13.76
N HIS A 57 -6.14 2.15 -12.75
CA HIS A 57 -5.74 3.56 -12.72
C HIS A 57 -4.26 3.69 -12.38
N LEU A 58 -3.73 2.83 -11.49
CA LEU A 58 -2.31 2.78 -11.15
C LEU A 58 -1.46 2.40 -12.37
N GLU A 59 -1.87 1.35 -13.10
CA GLU A 59 -1.20 0.91 -14.34
C GLU A 59 -1.16 2.03 -15.40
N ARG A 60 -2.24 2.81 -15.53
CA ARG A 60 -2.27 3.92 -16.48
C ARG A 60 -1.32 5.05 -16.07
N ILE A 61 -1.28 5.38 -14.76
CA ILE A 61 -0.38 6.40 -14.21
C ILE A 61 1.07 5.98 -14.43
N GLU A 62 1.41 4.72 -14.17
CA GLU A 62 2.75 4.18 -14.36
C GLU A 62 3.19 4.33 -15.82
N ARG A 63 2.34 3.90 -16.77
CA ARG A 63 2.61 4.05 -18.20
C ARG A 63 2.84 5.49 -18.63
N GLU A 64 2.03 6.42 -18.14
CA GLU A 64 2.18 7.84 -18.48
C GLU A 64 3.53 8.41 -18.00
N ILE A 65 3.98 8.00 -16.82
CA ILE A 65 5.24 8.45 -16.25
C ILE A 65 6.43 7.81 -16.98
N GLU A 66 6.31 6.54 -17.40
CA GLU A 66 7.34 5.88 -18.20
C GLU A 66 7.51 6.52 -19.58
N GLU A 67 6.40 6.81 -20.26
CA GLU A 67 6.41 7.46 -21.57
C GLU A 67 6.89 8.91 -21.48
N ASN A 68 6.42 9.65 -20.47
CA ASN A 68 6.71 11.06 -20.27
C ASN A 68 7.11 11.34 -18.80
N PRO A 69 8.39 11.19 -18.43
CA PRO A 69 8.85 11.39 -17.04
C PRO A 69 8.71 12.82 -16.50
N THR A 70 8.38 13.79 -17.35
CA THR A 70 8.17 15.20 -16.98
C THR A 70 6.71 15.55 -16.75
N THR A 71 5.79 14.60 -16.87
CA THR A 71 4.35 14.83 -16.72
C THR A 71 4.01 15.34 -15.32
N ILE A 72 3.20 16.40 -15.27
CA ILE A 72 2.80 17.07 -14.03
C ILE A 72 1.55 16.38 -13.45
N LEU A 73 1.38 16.41 -12.13
CA LEU A 73 0.21 15.85 -11.44
C LEU A 73 -1.14 16.30 -12.02
N LYS A 74 -1.20 17.53 -12.53
CA LYS A 74 -2.39 18.11 -13.16
C LYS A 74 -2.74 17.41 -14.48
N GLU A 75 -1.75 17.02 -15.26
CA GLU A 75 -1.92 16.33 -16.55
C GLU A 75 -2.40 14.89 -16.30
N ILE A 76 -1.78 14.18 -15.37
CA ILE A 76 -2.23 12.83 -14.95
C ILE A 76 -3.68 12.86 -14.46
N LYS A 77 -4.07 13.89 -13.69
CA LYS A 77 -5.45 14.09 -13.27
C LYS A 77 -6.41 14.25 -14.47
N ILE A 78 -6.02 15.00 -15.49
CA ILE A 78 -6.83 15.23 -16.69
C ILE A 78 -6.99 13.91 -17.45
N ILE A 79 -5.90 13.18 -17.68
CA ILE A 79 -5.91 11.87 -18.36
C ILE A 79 -6.85 10.89 -17.65
N LEU A 80 -6.75 10.77 -16.33
CA LEU A 80 -7.62 9.88 -15.55
C LEU A 80 -9.09 10.28 -15.61
N PHE A 81 -9.37 11.58 -15.71
CA PHE A 81 -10.72 12.07 -15.91
C PHE A 81 -11.23 11.78 -17.32
N GLU A 82 -10.42 11.99 -18.36
CA GLU A 82 -10.81 11.76 -19.75
C GLU A 82 -11.04 10.27 -20.04
N GLU A 83 -10.12 9.41 -19.62
CA GLU A 83 -10.16 7.97 -19.93
C GLU A 83 -11.15 7.19 -19.04
N PHE A 84 -11.23 7.53 -17.74
CA PHE A 84 -12.00 6.74 -16.76
C PHE A 84 -13.15 7.51 -16.10
N GLN A 85 -13.35 8.79 -16.44
CA GLN A 85 -14.29 9.68 -15.74
C GLN A 85 -14.00 9.76 -14.23
N LEU A 86 -12.73 9.58 -13.85
CA LEU A 86 -12.29 9.51 -12.47
C LEU A 86 -12.03 10.93 -11.90
N ALA A 87 -13.01 11.46 -11.18
CA ALA A 87 -12.88 12.77 -10.53
C ALA A 87 -12.09 12.68 -9.21
N ILE A 88 -10.80 13.05 -9.27
CA ILE A 88 -9.87 13.07 -8.13
C ILE A 88 -9.10 14.38 -8.00
N THR A 89 -8.44 14.56 -6.85
CA THR A 89 -7.57 15.72 -6.58
C THR A 89 -6.12 15.42 -6.96
N GLU A 90 -5.30 16.46 -7.18
CA GLU A 90 -3.85 16.29 -7.39
C GLU A 90 -3.16 15.62 -6.21
N LYS A 91 -3.67 15.81 -4.99
CA LYS A 91 -3.17 15.11 -3.79
C LYS A 91 -3.44 13.60 -3.85
N THR A 92 -4.58 13.19 -4.42
CA THR A 92 -4.90 11.78 -4.64
C THR A 92 -3.96 11.16 -5.67
N VAL A 93 -3.70 11.88 -6.78
CA VAL A 93 -2.71 11.46 -7.79
C VAL A 93 -1.32 11.31 -7.17
N SER A 94 -0.87 12.29 -6.39
CA SER A 94 0.41 12.22 -5.70
C SER A 94 0.53 11.02 -4.77
N ARG A 95 -0.54 10.64 -4.06
CA ARG A 95 -0.56 9.44 -3.21
C ARG A 95 -0.49 8.16 -4.04
N ALA A 96 -1.23 8.10 -5.15
CA ALA A 96 -1.18 6.96 -6.07
C ALA A 96 0.22 6.75 -6.66
N ILE A 97 0.92 7.83 -7.01
CA ILE A 97 2.33 7.76 -7.45
C ILE A 97 3.25 7.26 -6.33
N SER A 98 3.05 7.73 -5.09
CA SER A 98 3.80 7.21 -3.94
C SER A 98 3.54 5.73 -3.68
N GLU A 99 2.31 5.25 -3.91
CA GLU A 99 1.93 3.84 -3.80
C GLU A 99 2.63 2.96 -4.83
N LEU A 100 2.84 3.48 -6.04
CA LEU A 100 3.69 2.86 -7.08
C LEU A 100 5.19 2.87 -6.75
N GLY A 101 5.62 3.49 -5.64
CA GLY A 101 7.03 3.61 -5.28
C GLY A 101 7.82 4.60 -6.15
N ILE A 102 7.14 5.37 -7.00
CA ILE A 102 7.77 6.33 -7.90
C ILE A 102 8.03 7.65 -7.15
N THR A 103 9.24 8.18 -7.26
CA THR A 103 9.59 9.48 -6.71
C THR A 103 9.94 10.45 -7.83
N ASN A 104 9.20 11.55 -7.93
CA ASN A 104 9.55 12.65 -8.83
C ASN A 104 10.85 13.32 -8.38
N LYS A 105 11.95 12.97 -9.03
CA LYS A 105 13.25 13.64 -8.86
C LYS A 105 13.34 14.79 -9.84
N LEU A 106 14.04 15.86 -9.44
CA LEU A 106 14.38 16.97 -10.33
C LEU A 106 15.25 16.46 -11.49
N THR A 107 14.62 16.19 -12.63
CA THR A 107 15.29 15.94 -13.90
C THR A 107 15.59 17.29 -14.55
N ARG A 108 16.87 17.63 -14.66
CA ARG A 108 17.29 18.79 -15.45
C ARG A 108 17.38 18.33 -16.90
N ILE A 109 16.71 19.02 -17.82
CA ILE A 109 16.99 18.86 -19.24
C ILE A 109 18.46 19.21 -19.43
N VAL A 110 19.27 18.24 -19.83
CA VAL A 110 20.67 18.49 -20.18
C VAL A 110 20.64 19.33 -21.46
N PRO A 111 21.07 20.61 -21.41
CA PRO A 111 21.08 21.43 -22.61
C PRO A 111 22.02 20.79 -23.63
N VAL A 112 21.50 20.53 -24.83
CA VAL A 112 22.30 20.01 -25.94
C VAL A 112 23.39 21.03 -26.23
N SER A 113 24.65 20.60 -26.18
CA SER A 113 25.80 21.49 -26.40
C SER A 113 25.73 22.09 -27.81
N ARG A 114 26.27 23.31 -27.98
CA ARG A 114 26.32 24.01 -29.29
C ARG A 114 27.11 23.24 -30.36
N ASN A 115 27.89 22.23 -29.99
CA ASN A 115 28.73 21.42 -30.87
C ASN A 115 28.15 20.00 -31.05
N THR A 116 26.87 19.90 -31.40
CA THR A 116 26.33 18.67 -31.98
C THR A 116 26.56 18.67 -33.49
N GLU A 117 26.74 17.50 -34.10
CA GLU A 117 26.99 17.35 -35.53
C GLU A 117 25.95 18.11 -36.39
N GLN A 118 24.68 18.11 -35.95
CA GLN A 118 23.58 18.84 -36.58
C GLN A 118 23.76 20.37 -36.56
N THR A 119 24.44 20.92 -35.55
CA THR A 119 24.69 22.36 -35.39
C THR A 119 25.97 22.79 -36.10
N ILE A 120 26.95 21.90 -36.21
CA ILE A 120 28.21 22.12 -36.94
C ILE A 120 27.97 22.16 -38.45
N GLN A 121 27.09 21.29 -38.98
CA GLN A 121 26.76 21.26 -40.41
C GLN A 121 25.93 22.46 -40.91
N LYS A 122 25.38 23.27 -40.01
CA LYS A 122 24.59 24.48 -40.34
C LYS A 122 25.41 25.78 -40.33
N ARG A 123 26.70 25.72 -40.02
CA ARG A 123 27.65 26.84 -40.17
C ARG A 123 28.31 26.82 -41.53
#